data_AF-A0A8S1FDZ9-F1
#
_entry.id   AF-A0A8S1FDZ9-F1
#
_cell.length_a   1.000
_cell.length_b   1.000
_cell.length_c   1.000
_cell.angle_alpha   90.00
_cell.angle_beta   90.00
_cell.angle_gamma   90.00
#
_symmetry.space_group_name_H-M   'P 1'
#
loop_
_entity.id
_entity.type
_entity.pdbx_description
1 polymer ?
#
loop_
_entity_poly.entity_id
_entity_poly.type
_entity_poly.pdbx_seq_one_letter_code
_entity_poly.pdbx_strand_id
1 'polypeptide(L)'
;MAIGRRRIEGIAVDFPANKLKSGAGDSAIHILNSLADAALIHTGFAWKRMIPPKDDDDDDVHVDEDDDGSNDDEIVEEDDLIGDDDDDDAISIDLKAPTIITEEAPLQAMLHNTTDVIQWKQEVDRVAPLLKITIRQDAKDWRLHLEQMHTMQKTVEGQMKLIEPTLDQMSKEMSKTVERIASREKTLNNQLSSMMSKFRAAQDRRAELREKYKSASVGVSSRTDKLNQISEDIEQLKQQIEEQGAKSNDGAPLVKIKQAVNKMEEELQRMNVQIGTLEQSILNTYLRERFQFAADMYNAY
;
A
#
# COMPACT_ATOMS: atom_id res chain seq x y z
N MET A 1 40.90 18.90 -21.28
CA MET A 1 39.51 19.32 -21.58
C MET A 1 38.90 18.29 -22.54
N ALA A 2 37.67 17.88 -22.24
CA ALA A 2 36.69 17.24 -23.12
C ALA A 2 37.05 15.90 -23.80
N ILE A 3 36.93 14.79 -23.06
CA ILE A 3 36.65 13.47 -23.67
C ILE A 3 35.13 13.38 -23.86
N GLY A 4 34.75 13.16 -25.11
CA GLY A 4 33.42 13.41 -25.66
C GLY A 4 32.27 12.67 -24.97
N ARG A 5 31.23 13.45 -24.68
CA ARG A 5 29.85 12.99 -24.49
C ARG A 5 29.41 12.24 -25.75
N ARG A 6 29.47 10.91 -25.76
CA ARG A 6 28.63 10.12 -26.66
C ARG A 6 27.22 10.12 -26.06
N ARG A 7 26.43 11.10 -26.48
CA ARG A 7 24.97 11.09 -26.32
C ARG A 7 24.47 9.94 -27.18
N ILE A 8 24.14 8.82 -26.54
CA ILE A 8 23.16 7.90 -27.10
C ILE A 8 21.84 8.67 -27.03
N GLU A 9 21.17 8.80 -28.16
CA GLU A 9 20.03 9.68 -28.38
C GLU A 9 19.04 9.64 -27.20
N GLY A 10 18.82 10.80 -26.57
CA GLY A 10 17.81 10.98 -25.52
C GLY A 10 18.21 10.69 -24.07
N ILE A 11 19.32 9.99 -23.78
CA ILE A 11 19.64 9.59 -22.40
C ILE A 11 20.64 10.57 -21.76
N ALA A 12 20.17 11.39 -20.82
CA ALA A 12 21.00 12.30 -20.04
C ALA A 12 21.81 11.53 -18.98
N VAL A 13 23.04 11.17 -19.32
CA VAL A 13 23.95 10.44 -18.43
C VAL A 13 24.87 11.42 -17.69
N ASP A 14 24.61 11.70 -16.41
CA ASP A 14 25.47 12.53 -15.55
C ASP A 14 26.38 11.69 -14.63
N PHE A 15 27.26 10.89 -15.23
CA PHE A 15 28.32 10.21 -14.50
C PHE A 15 29.54 9.89 -15.37
N PRO A 16 30.75 9.83 -14.78
CA PRO A 16 31.98 9.52 -15.52
C PRO A 16 32.01 8.06 -15.97
N ALA A 17 32.49 7.82 -17.20
CA ALA A 17 32.53 6.49 -17.85
C ALA A 17 33.26 5.39 -17.04
N ASN A 18 34.11 5.76 -16.07
CA ASN A 18 34.75 4.80 -15.16
C ASN A 18 33.75 4.03 -14.29
N LYS A 19 32.57 4.59 -13.99
CA LYS A 19 31.53 3.90 -13.21
C LYS A 19 30.82 2.78 -13.98
N LEU A 20 30.93 2.76 -15.32
CA LEU A 20 30.35 1.71 -16.17
C LEU A 20 31.30 0.52 -16.39
N LYS A 21 32.61 0.68 -16.12
CA LYS A 21 33.60 -0.40 -16.29
C LYS A 21 33.34 -1.61 -15.40
N SER A 22 32.68 -1.41 -14.26
CA SER A 22 32.38 -2.50 -13.32
C SER A 22 31.24 -3.40 -13.80
N GLY A 23 30.47 -3.02 -14.82
CA GLY A 23 29.33 -3.78 -15.34
C GLY A 23 28.16 -3.97 -14.35
N ALA A 24 28.29 -3.45 -13.12
CA ALA A 24 27.32 -3.58 -12.04
C ALA A 24 27.29 -2.29 -11.22
N GLY A 25 26.09 -1.89 -10.78
CA GLY A 25 25.87 -0.69 -9.97
C GLY A 25 24.77 0.21 -10.53
N ASP A 26 24.41 1.22 -9.73
CA ASP A 26 23.30 2.14 -10.00
C ASP A 26 23.39 2.83 -11.37
N SER A 27 24.59 3.25 -11.75
CA SER A 27 24.86 3.86 -13.06
C SER A 27 24.63 2.90 -14.25
N ALA A 28 24.87 1.59 -14.08
CA ALA A 28 24.63 0.60 -15.13
C ALA A 28 23.13 0.24 -15.22
N ILE A 29 22.47 0.12 -14.06
CA ILE A 29 21.03 -0.14 -13.97
C ILE A 29 20.23 1.01 -14.57
N HIS A 30 20.60 2.26 -14.29
CA HIS A 30 19.94 3.44 -14.86
C HIS A 30 19.99 3.44 -16.39
N ILE A 31 21.13 3.09 -17.01
CA ILE A 31 21.23 3.01 -18.47
C ILE A 31 20.38 1.88 -19.01
N LEU A 32 20.41 0.70 -18.38
CA LEU A 32 19.60 -0.43 -18.81
C LEU A 32 18.11 -0.14 -18.70
N ASN A 33 17.67 0.54 -17.65
CA ASN A 33 16.27 0.94 -17.48
C ASN A 33 15.86 1.98 -18.55
N SER A 34 16.67 3.03 -18.76
CA SER A 34 16.37 4.02 -19.79
C SER A 34 16.39 3.44 -21.21
N LEU A 35 17.27 2.47 -21.48
CA LEU A 35 17.30 1.78 -22.78
C LEU A 35 16.12 0.83 -22.93
N ALA A 36 15.70 0.15 -21.85
CA ALA A 36 14.50 -0.67 -21.84
C ALA A 36 13.24 0.20 -22.07
N ASP A 37 13.14 1.36 -21.43
CA ASP A 37 12.04 2.31 -21.65
C ASP A 37 12.03 2.81 -23.11
N ALA A 38 13.19 3.16 -23.67
CA ALA A 38 13.30 3.55 -25.08
C ALA A 38 12.95 2.41 -26.05
N ALA A 39 13.33 1.17 -25.72
CA ALA A 39 12.98 0.00 -26.49
C ALA A 39 11.48 -0.31 -26.41
N LEU A 40 10.85 -0.15 -25.24
CA LEU A 40 9.41 -0.30 -25.06
C LEU A 40 8.63 0.78 -25.83
N ILE A 41 9.14 2.01 -25.90
CA ILE A 41 8.56 3.07 -26.74
C ILE A 41 8.69 2.71 -28.23
N HIS A 42 9.85 2.21 -28.67
CA HIS A 42 10.07 1.82 -30.07
C HIS A 42 9.26 0.59 -30.49
N THR A 43 8.95 -0.33 -29.56
CA THR A 43 8.07 -1.49 -29.83
C THR A 43 6.58 -1.16 -29.70
N GLY A 44 6.22 0.11 -29.42
CA GLY A 44 4.82 0.51 -29.24
C GLY A 44 4.15 -0.14 -28.03
N PHE A 45 4.93 -0.51 -27.02
CA PHE A 45 4.42 -1.24 -25.87
C PHE A 45 3.59 -0.33 -24.96
N ALA A 46 2.29 -0.62 -24.87
CA ALA A 46 1.40 0.01 -23.90
C ALA A 46 1.24 -0.88 -22.66
N TRP A 47 1.41 -0.30 -21.47
CA TRP A 47 1.10 -0.96 -20.21
C TRP A 47 -0.39 -1.30 -20.16
N LYS A 48 -0.74 -2.58 -20.28
CA LYS A 48 -2.11 -3.02 -20.09
C LYS A 48 -2.50 -2.83 -18.63
N ARG A 49 -3.60 -2.10 -18.38
CA ARG A 49 -4.17 -1.93 -17.04
C ARG A 49 -4.46 -3.30 -16.45
N MET A 50 -3.83 -3.61 -15.32
CA MET A 50 -4.02 -4.88 -14.61
C MET A 50 -5.50 -4.98 -14.25
N ILE A 51 -6.20 -5.99 -14.79
CA ILE A 51 -7.59 -6.28 -14.46
C ILE A 51 -7.54 -7.10 -13.17
N PRO A 52 -8.02 -6.59 -12.03
CA PRO A 52 -8.13 -7.39 -10.80
C PRO A 52 -9.02 -8.61 -11.07
N PRO A 53 -8.67 -9.79 -10.52
CA PRO A 53 -9.59 -10.93 -10.52
C PRO A 53 -10.93 -10.49 -9.93
N LYS A 54 -12.05 -10.87 -10.56
CA LYS A 54 -13.37 -10.70 -9.95
C LYS A 54 -13.42 -11.56 -8.69
N ASP A 55 -13.51 -10.92 -7.54
CA ASP A 55 -13.95 -11.58 -6.31
C ASP A 55 -15.44 -11.90 -6.50
N ASP A 56 -15.78 -13.20 -6.52
CA ASP A 56 -17.15 -13.68 -6.41
C ASP A 56 -17.60 -13.50 -4.96
N ASP A 57 -17.90 -12.25 -4.59
CA ASP A 57 -18.72 -11.94 -3.41
C ASP A 57 -19.69 -10.84 -3.82
N ASP A 58 -20.88 -11.27 -4.26
CA ASP A 58 -22.11 -10.49 -4.18
C ASP A 58 -22.27 -10.02 -2.73
N ASP A 59 -22.12 -8.71 -2.50
CA ASP A 59 -23.11 -7.90 -1.80
C ASP A 59 -22.56 -6.48 -1.61
N ASP A 60 -23.47 -5.54 -1.87
CA ASP A 60 -23.50 -4.16 -1.38
C ASP A 60 -23.03 -2.98 -2.29
N VAL A 61 -24.07 -2.22 -2.65
CA VAL A 61 -24.20 -0.77 -2.88
C VAL A 61 -24.01 -0.22 -4.31
N HIS A 62 -25.17 -0.08 -4.98
CA HIS A 62 -25.55 0.98 -5.93
C HIS A 62 -24.88 2.34 -5.64
N VAL A 63 -24.35 3.00 -6.67
CA VAL A 63 -24.74 4.37 -7.02
C VAL A 63 -24.62 4.54 -8.54
N ASP A 64 -25.72 4.90 -9.19
CA ASP A 64 -25.81 5.29 -10.58
C ASP A 64 -25.30 6.73 -10.80
N GLU A 65 -25.15 7.05 -12.10
CA GLU A 65 -25.25 8.37 -12.76
C GLU A 65 -23.96 9.02 -13.32
N ASP A 66 -24.11 9.30 -14.63
CA ASP A 66 -23.42 10.25 -15.53
C ASP A 66 -22.13 9.77 -16.23
N ASP A 67 -22.20 9.37 -17.51
CA ASP A 67 -22.33 10.21 -18.74
C ASP A 67 -20.97 10.76 -19.20
N ASP A 68 -20.40 10.13 -20.24
CA ASP A 68 -20.01 10.82 -21.48
C ASP A 68 -19.55 9.78 -22.52
N GLY A 69 -20.13 9.87 -23.71
CA GLY A 69 -19.77 9.09 -24.88
C GLY A 69 -18.64 9.73 -25.68
N SER A 70 -18.43 9.18 -26.87
CA SER A 70 -17.54 9.71 -27.91
C SER A 70 -16.04 9.37 -27.77
N ASN A 71 -15.60 8.31 -28.46
CA ASN A 71 -15.02 8.51 -29.79
C ASN A 71 -14.75 7.15 -30.46
N ASP A 72 -15.57 6.90 -31.45
CA ASP A 72 -15.23 6.18 -32.67
C ASP A 72 -14.06 6.92 -33.35
N ASP A 73 -13.02 6.21 -33.78
CA ASP A 73 -12.13 6.63 -34.86
C ASP A 73 -11.24 5.44 -35.30
N GLU A 74 -11.64 4.90 -36.45
CA GLU A 74 -10.78 4.66 -37.61
C GLU A 74 -9.70 3.56 -37.53
N ILE A 75 -10.10 2.35 -37.95
CA ILE A 75 -9.23 1.27 -38.40
C ILE A 75 -8.67 1.69 -39.78
N VAL A 76 -7.37 1.98 -39.85
CA VAL A 76 -6.63 2.08 -41.10
C VAL A 76 -5.66 0.89 -41.17
N GLU A 77 -5.99 -0.06 -42.03
CA GLU A 77 -5.08 -1.08 -42.53
C GLU A 77 -4.03 -0.39 -43.41
N GLU A 78 -2.75 -0.48 -43.05
CA GLU A 78 -1.68 -0.18 -43.99
C GLU A 78 -0.69 -1.35 -44.04
N ASP A 79 -0.73 -1.96 -45.21
CA ASP A 79 0.17 -2.92 -45.83
C ASP A 79 1.61 -2.40 -45.79
N ASP A 80 2.54 -3.17 -45.20
CA ASP A 80 3.96 -2.90 -45.39
C ASP A 80 4.68 -4.21 -45.78
N LEU A 81 5.06 -4.20 -47.06
CA LEU A 81 5.85 -5.18 -47.79
C LEU A 81 7.12 -5.55 -47.02
N ILE A 82 7.21 -6.81 -46.59
CA ILE A 82 8.49 -7.41 -46.23
C ILE A 82 9.19 -7.79 -47.55
N GLY A 83 10.27 -7.06 -47.85
CA GLY A 83 11.24 -7.43 -48.87
C GLY A 83 11.97 -8.70 -48.44
N ASP A 84 11.70 -9.78 -49.16
CA ASP A 84 12.38 -11.06 -49.06
C ASP A 84 13.57 -11.04 -50.02
N ASP A 85 14.77 -10.93 -49.44
CA ASP A 85 16.05 -11.03 -50.14
C ASP A 85 16.55 -12.47 -49.94
N ASP A 86 16.03 -13.39 -50.76
CA ASP A 86 16.50 -14.78 -50.83
C ASP A 86 17.28 -14.97 -52.14
N ASP A 87 18.60 -14.85 -52.02
CA ASP A 87 19.61 -15.19 -53.02
C ASP A 87 19.59 -16.70 -53.31
N ASP A 88 18.68 -17.14 -54.18
CA ASP A 88 18.66 -18.49 -54.75
C ASP A 88 19.60 -18.55 -55.97
N ASP A 89 20.87 -18.89 -55.72
CA ASP A 89 21.91 -19.15 -56.73
C ASP A 89 21.64 -20.51 -57.42
N ALA A 90 20.59 -20.55 -58.25
CA ALA A 90 20.19 -21.72 -59.02
C ALA A 90 21.11 -21.93 -60.23
N ILE A 91 21.98 -22.94 -60.12
CA ILE A 91 22.84 -23.43 -61.21
C ILE A 91 21.95 -23.98 -62.34
N SER A 92 21.73 -23.18 -63.38
CA SER A 92 21.05 -23.60 -64.61
C SER A 92 22.00 -24.45 -65.48
N ILE A 93 21.78 -25.75 -65.51
CA ILE A 93 22.44 -26.70 -66.42
C ILE A 93 21.76 -26.59 -67.80
N ASP A 94 22.48 -26.11 -68.80
CA ASP A 94 21.99 -25.99 -70.18
C ASP A 94 21.84 -27.37 -70.83
N LEU A 95 20.59 -27.85 -70.94
CA LEU A 95 20.19 -29.10 -71.58
C LEU A 95 20.06 -29.00 -73.12
N LYS A 96 20.89 -28.17 -73.78
CA LYS A 96 20.95 -28.06 -75.25
C LYS A 96 22.31 -28.47 -75.81
N ALA A 97 22.82 -29.63 -75.38
CA ALA A 97 23.77 -30.35 -76.20
C ALA A 97 23.04 -30.90 -77.44
N PRO A 98 23.50 -30.65 -78.68
CA PRO A 98 22.86 -31.18 -79.87
C PRO A 98 22.98 -32.71 -79.84
N THR A 99 21.83 -33.38 -79.79
CA THR A 99 21.70 -34.81 -80.06
C THR A 99 22.25 -35.05 -81.46
N ILE A 100 23.47 -35.58 -81.54
CA ILE A 100 23.99 -36.16 -82.77
C ILE A 100 23.17 -37.42 -83.00
N ILE A 101 22.08 -37.29 -83.75
CA ILE A 101 21.37 -38.40 -84.37
C ILE A 101 22.31 -38.88 -85.49
N THR A 102 23.27 -39.72 -85.12
CA THR A 102 23.96 -40.56 -86.11
C THR A 102 22.95 -41.60 -86.57
N GLU A 103 22.62 -41.51 -87.85
CA GLU A 103 21.87 -42.49 -88.62
C GLU A 103 22.28 -43.92 -88.22
N GLU A 104 21.27 -44.77 -88.04
CA GLU A 104 21.43 -46.22 -87.83
C GLU A 104 22.17 -46.84 -89.02
N ALA A 105 23.50 -46.85 -88.95
CA ALA A 105 24.31 -47.75 -89.75
C ALA A 105 24.03 -49.19 -89.26
N PRO A 106 23.86 -50.16 -90.16
CA PRO A 106 23.49 -51.52 -89.80
C PRO A 106 24.52 -52.10 -88.82
N LEU A 107 24.04 -52.48 -87.65
CA LEU A 107 24.76 -53.03 -86.49
C LEU A 107 25.51 -54.36 -86.74
N GLN A 108 25.70 -54.77 -88.00
CA GLN A 108 26.35 -56.03 -88.37
C GLN A 108 27.06 -55.91 -89.73
N ALA A 109 28.23 -55.27 -89.74
CA ALA A 109 29.18 -55.43 -90.82
C ALA A 109 30.56 -55.72 -90.23
N MET A 110 30.88 -57.01 -90.15
CA MET A 110 32.22 -57.58 -89.93
C MET A 110 32.94 -57.24 -88.60
N LEU A 111 32.53 -57.89 -87.51
CA LEU A 111 33.46 -58.22 -86.42
C LEU A 111 34.36 -59.39 -86.87
N HIS A 112 35.22 -59.16 -87.85
CA HIS A 112 36.39 -60.02 -88.05
C HIS A 112 37.50 -59.47 -87.18
N ASN A 113 37.84 -60.20 -86.12
CA ASN A 113 38.98 -59.92 -85.27
C ASN A 113 40.27 -59.99 -86.10
N THR A 114 40.67 -58.86 -86.64
CA THR A 114 42.00 -58.65 -87.22
C THR A 114 42.83 -57.81 -86.26
N THR A 115 42.64 -58.02 -84.96
CA THR A 115 43.43 -57.33 -83.93
C THR A 115 44.70 -58.13 -83.72
N ASP A 116 45.80 -57.59 -84.21
CA ASP A 116 47.14 -58.09 -83.93
C ASP A 116 47.39 -58.04 -82.41
N VAL A 117 47.87 -59.14 -81.83
CA VAL A 117 48.19 -59.26 -80.40
C VAL A 117 49.15 -58.16 -79.97
N ILE A 118 50.03 -57.74 -80.89
CA ILE A 118 50.99 -56.67 -80.67
C ILE A 118 50.28 -55.30 -80.60
N GLN A 119 49.33 -55.02 -81.49
CA GLN A 119 48.56 -53.78 -81.45
C GLN A 119 47.66 -53.70 -80.21
N TRP A 120 47.03 -54.81 -79.80
CA TRP A 120 46.24 -54.83 -78.57
C TRP A 120 47.11 -54.61 -77.34
N LYS A 121 48.28 -55.25 -77.28
CA LYS A 121 49.22 -55.05 -76.17
C LYS A 121 49.74 -53.60 -76.13
N GLN A 122 50.04 -53.01 -77.28
CA GLN A 122 50.43 -51.60 -77.35
C GLN A 122 49.31 -50.67 -76.89
N GLU A 123 48.06 -50.99 -77.21
CA GLU A 123 46.90 -50.22 -76.78
C GLU A 123 46.64 -50.38 -75.26
N VAL A 124 46.82 -51.58 -74.72
CA VAL A 124 46.79 -51.83 -73.27
C VAL A 124 47.93 -51.12 -72.56
N ASP A 125 49.16 -51.17 -73.07
CA ASP A 125 50.31 -50.47 -72.49
C ASP A 125 50.15 -48.94 -72.59
N ARG A 126 49.43 -48.45 -73.61
CA ARG A 126 49.06 -47.03 -73.77
C ARG A 126 47.97 -46.61 -72.78
N VAL A 127 46.95 -47.45 -72.54
CA VAL A 127 45.79 -47.12 -71.72
C VAL A 127 45.96 -47.49 -70.24
N ALA A 128 46.83 -48.45 -69.90
CA ALA A 128 47.18 -48.82 -68.53
C ALA A 128 47.63 -47.64 -67.65
N PRO A 129 48.51 -46.72 -68.09
CA PRO A 129 48.86 -45.54 -67.30
C PRO A 129 47.70 -44.53 -67.20
N LEU A 130 46.79 -44.49 -68.17
CA LEU A 130 45.58 -43.64 -68.14
C LEU A 130 44.52 -44.18 -67.17
N LEU A 131 44.50 -45.49 -66.93
CA LEU A 131 43.63 -46.17 -65.95
C LEU A 131 44.22 -46.21 -64.55
N LYS A 132 45.50 -45.80 -64.37
CA LYS A 132 46.12 -45.68 -63.06
C LYS A 132 45.54 -44.46 -62.35
N ILE A 133 44.36 -44.65 -61.76
CA ILE A 133 43.69 -43.68 -60.91
C ILE A 133 44.60 -43.43 -59.71
N THR A 134 45.42 -42.40 -59.80
CA THR A 134 46.13 -41.85 -58.65
C THR A 134 45.10 -41.02 -57.92
N ILE A 135 44.52 -41.59 -56.86
CA ILE A 135 43.67 -40.85 -55.92
C ILE A 135 44.59 -39.80 -55.28
N ARG A 136 44.66 -38.62 -55.89
CA ARG A 136 45.28 -37.46 -55.26
C ARG A 136 44.36 -37.09 -54.11
N GLN A 137 44.91 -36.91 -52.92
CA GLN A 137 44.19 -36.33 -51.79
C GLN A 137 43.80 -34.90 -52.17
N ASP A 138 42.69 -34.75 -52.88
CA ASP A 138 42.14 -33.47 -53.27
C ASP A 138 41.16 -33.04 -52.18
N ALA A 139 41.16 -31.75 -51.84
CA ALA A 139 40.25 -31.16 -50.85
C ALA A 139 38.78 -31.18 -51.31
N LYS A 140 38.49 -31.75 -52.50
CA LYS A 140 37.15 -32.05 -53.02
C LYS A 140 36.76 -33.52 -52.91
N ASP A 141 37.56 -34.33 -52.21
CA ASP A 141 37.21 -35.71 -51.93
C ASP A 141 36.07 -35.75 -50.89
N TRP A 142 34.87 -36.07 -51.36
CA TRP A 142 33.69 -36.24 -50.53
C TRP A 142 33.89 -37.36 -49.50
N ARG A 143 34.80 -38.31 -49.74
CA ARG A 143 35.11 -39.39 -48.80
C ARG A 143 35.82 -38.84 -47.56
N LEU A 144 36.74 -37.89 -47.73
CA LEU A 144 37.41 -37.21 -46.62
C LEU A 144 36.40 -36.39 -45.79
N HIS A 145 35.48 -35.70 -46.46
CA HIS A 145 34.41 -34.94 -45.79
C HIS A 145 33.44 -35.86 -45.03
N LEU A 146 33.08 -37.00 -45.62
CA LEU A 146 32.23 -37.99 -44.97
C LEU A 146 32.90 -38.61 -43.74
N GLU A 147 34.20 -38.90 -43.83
CA GLU A 147 34.98 -39.40 -42.69
C GLU A 147 35.09 -38.35 -41.58
N GLN A 148 35.38 -37.09 -41.94
CA GLN A 148 35.37 -35.96 -41.00
C GLN A 148 34.01 -35.77 -40.33
N MET A 149 32.92 -35.83 -41.11
CA MET A 149 31.56 -35.73 -40.57
C MET A 149 31.27 -36.87 -39.58
N HIS A 150 31.71 -38.09 -39.88
CA HIS A 150 31.54 -39.22 -38.97
C HIS A 150 32.39 -39.07 -37.69
N THR A 151 33.59 -38.50 -37.80
CA THR A 151 34.41 -38.14 -36.63
C THR A 151 33.72 -37.07 -35.79
N MET A 152 33.23 -35.99 -36.40
CA MET A 152 32.49 -34.93 -35.70
C MET A 152 31.22 -35.47 -35.03
N GLN A 153 30.47 -36.34 -35.72
CA GLN A 153 29.30 -37.01 -35.15
C GLN A 153 29.66 -37.79 -33.89
N LYS A 154 30.74 -38.59 -33.93
CA LYS A 154 31.22 -39.32 -32.74
C LYS A 154 31.65 -38.40 -31.62
N THR A 155 32.30 -37.28 -31.94
CA THR A 155 32.70 -36.26 -30.96
C THR A 155 31.47 -35.63 -30.31
N VAL A 156 30.47 -35.23 -31.10
CA VAL A 156 29.21 -34.66 -30.60
C VAL A 156 28.46 -35.68 -29.75
N GLU A 157 28.38 -36.94 -30.17
CA GLU A 157 27.73 -37.99 -29.39
C GLU A 157 28.45 -38.27 -28.06
N GLY A 158 29.78 -38.23 -28.06
CA GLY A 158 30.58 -38.33 -26.84
C GLY A 158 30.38 -37.15 -25.89
N GLN A 159 30.32 -35.93 -26.42
CA GLN A 159 30.03 -34.72 -25.64
C GLN A 159 28.59 -34.71 -25.11
N MET A 160 27.61 -35.14 -25.91
CA MET A 160 26.21 -35.25 -25.50
C MET A 160 26.07 -36.24 -24.35
N LYS A 161 26.71 -37.42 -24.44
CA LYS A 161 26.76 -38.42 -23.36
C LYS A 161 27.38 -37.90 -22.05
N LEU A 162 28.25 -36.89 -22.13
CA LEU A 162 28.83 -36.24 -20.96
C LEU A 162 27.91 -35.13 -20.40
N ILE A 163 27.31 -34.31 -21.26
CA ILE A 163 26.50 -33.15 -20.86
C ILE A 163 25.13 -33.58 -20.33
N GLU A 164 24.47 -34.53 -20.98
CA GLU A 164 23.13 -35.01 -20.59
C GLU A 164 23.02 -35.41 -19.10
N PRO A 165 23.91 -36.24 -18.53
CA PRO A 165 23.84 -36.57 -17.11
C PRO A 165 24.14 -35.38 -16.20
N THR A 166 25.00 -34.45 -16.61
CA THR A 166 25.29 -33.24 -15.80
C THR A 166 24.08 -32.31 -15.76
N LEU A 167 23.38 -32.16 -16.88
CA LEU A 167 22.17 -31.34 -16.97
C LEU A 167 21.01 -31.97 -16.19
N ASP A 168 20.83 -33.29 -16.30
CA ASP A 168 19.84 -34.03 -15.53
C ASP A 168 20.09 -33.96 -14.02
N GLN A 169 21.36 -34.10 -13.59
CA GLN A 169 21.74 -33.93 -12.20
C GLN A 169 21.44 -32.51 -11.70
N MET A 170 21.79 -31.47 -12.47
CA MET A 170 21.52 -30.08 -12.12
C MET A 170 20.00 -29.81 -12.04
N SER A 171 19.21 -30.35 -12.96
CA SER A 171 17.74 -30.25 -12.94
C SER A 171 17.15 -30.90 -11.69
N LYS A 172 17.63 -32.08 -11.32
CA LYS A 172 17.23 -32.78 -10.09
C LYS A 172 17.62 -32.03 -8.82
N GLU A 173 18.82 -31.46 -8.79
CA GLU A 173 19.26 -30.62 -7.67
C GLU A 173 18.40 -29.37 -7.55
N MET A 174 18.14 -28.68 -8.66
CA MET A 174 17.28 -27.51 -8.70
C MET A 174 15.87 -27.84 -8.17
N SER A 175 15.29 -28.94 -8.64
CA SER A 175 13.98 -29.43 -8.18
C SER A 175 13.95 -29.67 -6.68
N LYS A 176 14.96 -30.35 -6.13
CA LYS A 176 15.11 -30.55 -4.68
C LYS A 176 15.25 -29.23 -3.92
N THR A 177 15.97 -28.25 -4.47
CA THR A 177 16.10 -26.94 -3.82
C THR A 177 14.79 -26.18 -3.80
N VAL A 178 14.00 -26.24 -4.89
CA VAL A 178 12.67 -25.62 -4.97
C VAL A 178 11.72 -26.27 -3.97
N GLU A 179 11.67 -27.59 -3.88
CA GLU A 179 10.87 -28.29 -2.86
C GLU A 179 11.28 -27.93 -1.43
N ARG A 180 12.58 -27.80 -1.19
CA ARG A 180 13.13 -27.35 0.10
C ARG A 180 12.76 -25.90 0.41
N ILE A 181 12.72 -25.02 -0.60
CA ILE A 181 12.28 -23.64 -0.43
C ILE A 181 10.78 -23.62 -0.11
N ALA A 182 9.95 -24.30 -0.91
CA ALA A 182 8.51 -24.36 -0.71
C ALA A 182 8.12 -24.92 0.68
N SER A 183 8.81 -25.96 1.15
CA SER A 183 8.59 -26.50 2.51
C SER A 183 8.97 -25.50 3.60
N ARG A 184 10.09 -24.78 3.45
CA ARG A 184 10.49 -23.71 4.38
C ARG A 184 9.51 -22.54 4.38
N GLU A 185 9.07 -22.10 3.21
CA GLU A 185 8.05 -21.05 3.05
C GLU A 185 6.75 -21.45 3.73
N LYS A 186 6.29 -22.70 3.54
CA LYS A 186 5.09 -23.22 4.22
C LYS A 186 5.25 -23.19 5.74
N THR A 187 6.39 -23.61 6.28
CA THR A 187 6.65 -23.53 7.72
C THR A 187 6.67 -22.08 8.22
N LEU A 188 7.33 -21.19 7.50
CA LEU A 188 7.42 -19.77 7.86
C LEU A 188 6.06 -19.09 7.81
N ASN A 189 5.27 -19.34 6.77
CA ASN A 189 3.90 -18.83 6.65
C ASN A 189 3.01 -19.35 7.78
N ASN A 190 3.10 -20.62 8.15
CA ASN A 190 2.34 -21.16 9.27
C ASN A 190 2.73 -20.49 10.60
N GLN A 191 4.03 -20.28 10.84
CA GLN A 191 4.52 -19.58 12.02
C GLN A 191 4.06 -18.11 12.05
N LEU A 192 4.16 -17.41 10.93
CA LEU A 192 3.76 -16.02 10.80
C LEU A 192 2.26 -15.85 10.97
N SER A 193 1.44 -16.70 10.35
CA SER A 193 -0.02 -16.71 10.49
C SER A 193 -0.43 -16.93 11.95
N SER A 194 0.23 -17.84 12.67
CA SER A 194 -0.02 -18.03 14.11
C SER A 194 0.31 -16.78 14.92
N MET A 195 1.46 -16.15 14.65
CA MET A 195 1.87 -14.91 15.34
C MET A 195 0.94 -13.74 15.01
N MET A 196 0.50 -13.63 13.75
CA MET A 196 -0.42 -12.58 13.30
C MET A 196 -1.81 -12.75 13.95
N SER A 197 -2.29 -13.98 14.10
CA SER A 197 -3.52 -14.27 14.85
C SER A 197 -3.41 -13.82 16.32
N LYS A 198 -2.29 -14.16 17.00
CA LYS A 198 -2.02 -13.70 18.37
C LYS A 198 -1.93 -12.18 18.48
N PHE A 199 -1.29 -11.53 17.50
CA PHE A 199 -1.18 -10.07 17.43
C PHE A 199 -2.56 -9.41 17.29
N ARG A 200 -3.41 -9.92 16.39
CA ARG A 200 -4.79 -9.44 16.23
C ARG A 200 -5.59 -9.60 17.52
N ALA A 201 -5.56 -10.78 18.14
CA ALA A 201 -6.23 -11.01 19.43
C ALA A 201 -5.72 -10.07 20.54
N ALA A 202 -4.42 -9.78 20.60
CA ALA A 202 -3.86 -8.83 21.55
C ALA A 202 -4.30 -7.38 21.24
N GLN A 203 -4.39 -7.01 19.96
CA GLN A 203 -4.88 -5.71 19.53
C GLN A 203 -6.35 -5.50 19.90
N ASP A 204 -7.20 -6.50 19.68
CA ASP A 204 -8.62 -6.47 20.03
C ASP A 204 -8.80 -6.36 21.55
N ARG A 205 -8.05 -7.17 22.31
CA ARG A 205 -8.05 -7.09 23.78
C ARG A 205 -7.60 -5.71 24.28
N ARG A 206 -6.62 -5.10 23.62
CA ARG A 206 -6.17 -3.73 23.95
C ARG A 206 -7.26 -2.70 23.63
N ALA A 207 -7.95 -2.82 22.51
CA ALA A 207 -9.07 -1.95 22.15
C ALA A 207 -10.22 -2.07 23.18
N GLU A 208 -10.58 -3.29 23.56
CA GLU A 208 -11.58 -3.58 24.58
C GLU A 208 -11.21 -2.96 25.95
N LEU A 209 -9.97 -3.17 26.41
CA LEU A 209 -9.46 -2.59 27.65
C LEU A 209 -9.44 -1.06 27.62
N ARG A 210 -9.09 -0.46 26.48
CA ARG A 210 -9.09 1.00 26.31
C ARG A 210 -10.50 1.57 26.43
N GLU A 211 -11.50 0.90 25.86
CA GLU A 211 -12.90 1.32 25.96
C GLU A 211 -13.46 1.14 27.38
N LYS A 212 -13.12 0.02 28.05
CA LYS A 212 -13.45 -0.18 29.48
C LYS A 212 -12.79 0.87 30.37
N TYR A 213 -11.55 1.23 30.11
CA TYR A 213 -10.87 2.30 30.85
C TYR A 213 -11.51 3.66 30.59
N LYS A 214 -11.84 3.98 29.34
CA LYS A 214 -12.50 5.23 28.96
C LYS A 214 -13.86 5.37 29.64
N SER A 215 -14.71 4.35 29.55
CA SER A 215 -16.02 4.33 30.22
C SER A 215 -15.91 4.43 31.74
N ALA A 216 -14.96 3.73 32.36
CA ALA A 216 -14.69 3.85 33.79
C ALA A 216 -14.19 5.26 34.17
N SER A 217 -13.31 5.86 33.38
CA SER A 217 -12.78 7.21 33.59
C SER A 217 -13.89 8.27 33.51
N VAL A 218 -14.79 8.17 32.52
CA VAL A 218 -15.99 9.02 32.43
C VAL A 218 -16.88 8.83 33.65
N GLY A 219 -17.08 7.58 34.10
CA GLY A 219 -17.85 7.28 35.31
C GLY A 219 -17.24 7.86 36.59
N VAL A 220 -15.91 7.87 36.70
CA VAL A 220 -15.19 8.52 37.81
C VAL A 220 -15.39 10.03 37.76
N SER A 221 -15.18 10.67 36.60
CA SER A 221 -15.38 12.12 36.44
C SER A 221 -16.80 12.53 36.85
N SER A 222 -17.83 11.83 36.36
CA SER A 222 -19.22 12.12 36.72
C SER A 222 -19.50 11.96 38.22
N ARG A 223 -18.89 10.98 38.88
CA ARG A 223 -19.01 10.82 40.35
C ARG A 223 -18.27 11.91 41.10
N THR A 224 -17.10 12.33 40.62
CA THR A 224 -16.35 13.47 41.18
C THR A 224 -17.16 14.77 41.04
N ASP A 225 -17.77 15.02 39.88
CA ASP A 225 -18.62 16.19 39.65
C ASP A 225 -19.83 16.19 40.59
N LYS A 226 -20.51 15.05 40.75
CA LYS A 226 -21.61 14.90 41.71
C LYS A 226 -21.15 15.12 43.15
N LEU A 227 -19.96 14.62 43.52
CA LEU A 227 -19.41 14.79 44.87
C LEU A 227 -19.06 16.26 45.16
N ASN A 228 -18.52 16.98 44.17
CA ASN A 228 -18.28 18.41 44.26
C ASN A 228 -19.59 19.18 44.42
N GLN A 229 -20.61 18.84 43.62
CA GLN A 229 -21.93 19.46 43.73
C GLN A 229 -22.55 19.24 45.12
N ILE A 230 -22.53 18.02 45.65
CA ILE A 230 -23.04 17.73 47.00
C ILE A 230 -22.22 18.48 48.06
N SER A 231 -20.90 18.62 47.86
CA SER A 231 -20.04 19.38 48.80
C SER A 231 -20.36 20.87 48.78
N GLU A 232 -20.68 21.44 47.61
CA GLU A 232 -21.15 22.82 47.47
C GLU A 232 -22.53 23.01 48.11
N ASP A 233 -23.46 22.07 47.89
CA ASP A 233 -24.77 22.07 48.54
C ASP A 233 -24.64 22.02 50.07
N ILE A 234 -23.71 21.20 50.59
CA ILE A 234 -23.42 21.12 52.03
C ILE A 234 -22.87 22.44 52.55
N GLU A 235 -21.92 23.07 51.86
CA GLU A 235 -21.36 24.37 52.29
C GLU A 235 -22.42 25.47 52.24
N GLN A 236 -23.28 25.47 51.22
CA GLN A 236 -24.40 26.40 51.13
C GLN A 236 -25.40 26.20 52.28
N LEU A 237 -25.73 24.94 52.60
CA LEU A 237 -26.64 24.61 53.70
C LEU A 237 -26.02 24.97 55.05
N LYS A 238 -24.71 24.76 55.23
CA LYS A 238 -23.96 25.21 56.40
C LYS A 238 -23.97 26.73 56.54
N GLN A 239 -23.76 27.47 55.44
CA GLN A 239 -23.86 28.93 55.44
C GLN A 239 -25.27 29.41 55.81
N GLN A 240 -26.32 28.76 55.29
CA GLN A 240 -27.70 29.05 55.67
C GLN A 240 -27.97 28.77 57.16
N ILE A 241 -27.42 27.67 57.69
CA ILE A 241 -27.52 27.35 59.12
C ILE A 241 -26.77 28.39 59.96
N GLU A 242 -25.58 28.83 59.56
CA GLU A 242 -24.84 29.88 60.25
C GLU A 242 -25.58 31.22 60.20
N GLU A 243 -26.19 31.57 59.06
CA GLU A 243 -26.97 32.79 58.93
C GLU A 243 -28.26 32.74 59.76
N GLN A 244 -28.97 31.60 59.76
CA GLN A 244 -30.12 31.38 60.64
C GLN A 244 -29.72 31.31 62.11
N GLY A 245 -28.58 30.70 62.43
CA GLY A 245 -28.01 30.66 63.77
C GLY A 245 -27.67 32.05 64.26
N ALA A 246 -27.08 32.90 63.42
CA ALA A 246 -26.83 34.30 63.71
C ALA A 246 -28.15 35.07 63.92
N LYS A 247 -29.15 34.87 63.07
CA LYS A 247 -30.49 35.48 63.22
C LYS A 247 -31.25 34.97 64.46
N SER A 248 -31.10 33.71 64.83
CA SER A 248 -31.75 33.11 66.01
C SER A 248 -31.02 33.44 67.30
N ASN A 249 -29.71 33.67 67.24
CA ASN A 249 -28.89 34.15 68.35
C ASN A 249 -28.88 35.69 68.44
N ASP A 250 -29.46 36.37 67.45
CA ASP A 250 -29.71 37.79 67.52
C ASP A 250 -30.81 38.04 68.56
N GLY A 251 -30.38 38.34 69.78
CA GLY A 251 -31.26 38.76 70.87
C GLY A 251 -31.93 40.12 70.62
N ALA A 252 -31.65 40.83 69.51
CA ALA A 252 -32.22 42.14 69.23
C ALA A 252 -33.77 42.20 69.25
N PRO A 253 -34.53 41.21 68.74
CA PRO A 253 -35.98 41.20 68.89
C PRO A 253 -36.39 41.11 70.36
N LEU A 254 -35.70 40.28 71.15
CA LEU A 254 -35.93 40.13 72.57
C LEU A 254 -35.61 41.43 73.34
N VAL A 255 -34.51 42.10 72.97
CA VAL A 255 -34.11 43.39 73.53
C VAL A 255 -35.11 44.49 73.15
N LYS A 256 -35.62 44.51 71.91
CA LYS A 256 -36.67 45.45 71.48
C LYS A 256 -37.96 45.26 72.27
N ILE A 257 -38.39 44.01 72.49
CA ILE A 257 -39.55 43.71 73.34
C ILE A 257 -39.29 44.21 74.76
N LYS A 258 -38.11 43.92 75.33
CA LYS A 258 -37.73 44.40 76.67
C LYS A 258 -37.74 45.94 76.77
N GLN A 259 -37.23 46.64 75.77
CA GLN A 259 -37.26 48.11 75.71
C GLN A 259 -38.69 48.66 75.62
N ALA A 260 -39.56 48.04 74.82
CA ALA A 260 -40.97 48.42 74.74
C ALA A 260 -41.70 48.20 76.07
N VAL A 261 -41.44 47.09 76.75
CA VAL A 261 -41.97 46.80 78.09
C VAL A 261 -41.53 47.86 79.10
N ASN A 262 -40.23 48.16 79.17
CA ASN A 262 -39.74 49.21 80.07
C ASN A 262 -40.37 50.58 79.78
N LYS A 263 -40.54 50.93 78.50
CA LYS A 263 -41.21 52.19 78.12
C LYS A 263 -42.66 52.22 78.59
N MET A 264 -43.40 51.12 78.44
CA MET A 264 -44.77 51.01 78.96
C MET A 264 -44.80 51.12 80.50
N GLU A 265 -43.82 50.57 81.20
CA GLU A 265 -43.70 50.72 82.66
C GLU A 265 -43.44 52.19 83.08
N GLU A 266 -42.58 52.90 82.35
CA GLU A 266 -42.34 54.34 82.57
C GLU A 266 -43.59 55.18 82.29
N GLU A 267 -44.32 54.88 81.21
CA GLU A 267 -45.59 55.56 80.88
C GLU A 267 -46.65 55.28 81.95
N LEU A 268 -46.76 54.05 82.46
CA LEU A 268 -47.64 53.72 83.58
C LEU A 268 -47.27 54.48 84.86
N GLN A 269 -45.98 54.61 85.18
CA GLN A 269 -45.55 55.42 86.32
C GLN A 269 -45.90 56.90 86.15
N ARG A 270 -45.66 57.48 84.96
CA ARG A 270 -46.06 58.86 84.65
C ARG A 270 -47.56 59.05 84.80
N MET A 271 -48.35 58.12 84.27
CA MET A 271 -49.80 58.17 84.34
C MET A 271 -50.29 58.06 85.79
N ASN A 272 -49.69 57.19 86.61
CA ASN A 272 -50.00 57.09 88.04
C ASN A 272 -49.70 58.37 88.81
N VAL A 273 -48.56 59.04 88.53
CA VAL A 273 -48.26 60.34 89.14
C VAL A 273 -49.28 61.40 88.70
N GLN A 274 -49.63 61.43 87.42
CA GLN A 274 -50.66 62.34 86.90
C GLN A 274 -52.02 62.10 87.56
N ILE A 275 -52.45 60.84 87.66
CA ILE A 275 -53.67 60.45 88.38
C ILE A 275 -53.61 60.94 89.83
N GLY A 276 -52.51 60.69 90.55
CA GLY A 276 -52.36 61.16 91.93
C GLY A 276 -52.41 62.68 92.07
N THR A 277 -51.83 63.44 91.14
CA THR A 277 -51.93 64.91 91.14
C THR A 277 -53.33 65.40 90.81
N LEU A 278 -54.05 64.72 89.91
CA LEU A 278 -55.43 65.04 89.57
C LEU A 278 -56.36 64.72 90.75
N GLU A 279 -56.18 63.56 91.40
CA GLU A 279 -56.88 63.19 92.62
C GLU A 279 -56.64 64.23 93.73
N GLN A 280 -55.39 64.65 93.97
CA GLN A 280 -55.08 65.69 94.95
C GLN A 280 -55.69 67.05 94.56
N SER A 281 -55.69 67.40 93.27
CA SER A 281 -56.31 68.63 92.77
C SER A 281 -57.81 68.61 93.02
N ILE A 282 -58.48 67.50 92.70
CA ILE A 282 -59.92 67.29 92.94
C ILE A 282 -60.23 67.35 94.44
N LEU A 283 -59.43 66.68 95.27
CA LEU A 283 -59.60 66.70 96.72
C LEU A 283 -59.43 68.11 97.28
N ASN A 284 -58.44 68.87 96.79
CA ASN A 284 -58.25 70.26 97.16
C ASN A 284 -59.39 71.15 96.69
N THR A 285 -59.96 70.96 95.49
CA THR A 285 -61.15 71.72 95.06
C THR A 285 -62.35 71.39 95.94
N TYR A 286 -62.59 70.12 96.28
CA TYR A 286 -63.65 69.74 97.22
C TYR A 286 -63.43 70.35 98.61
N LEU A 287 -62.20 70.31 99.14
CA LEU A 287 -61.87 70.94 100.42
C LEU A 287 -62.07 72.45 100.34
N ARG A 288 -61.65 73.11 99.26
CA ARG A 288 -61.79 74.55 99.06
C ARG A 288 -63.25 74.98 98.95
N GLU A 289 -64.07 74.24 98.22
CA GLU A 289 -65.53 74.43 98.17
C GLU A 289 -66.15 74.26 99.55
N ARG A 290 -65.72 73.26 100.32
CA ARG A 290 -66.21 73.04 101.69
C ARG A 290 -65.78 74.16 102.65
N PHE A 291 -64.56 74.67 102.51
CA PHE A 291 -64.07 75.83 103.26
C PHE A 291 -64.79 77.12 102.86
N GLN A 292 -65.05 77.35 101.57
CA GLN A 292 -65.82 78.50 101.09
C GLN A 292 -67.26 78.44 101.57
N PHE A 293 -67.90 77.27 101.50
CA PHE A 293 -69.23 77.07 102.09
C PHE A 293 -69.25 77.34 103.60
N ALA A 294 -68.23 76.89 104.34
CA ALA A 294 -68.11 77.19 105.78
C ALA A 294 -67.84 78.68 106.06
N ALA A 295 -67.05 79.35 105.22
CA ALA A 295 -66.75 80.79 105.34
C ALA A 295 -67.96 81.66 104.98
N ASP A 296 -68.73 81.28 103.96
CA ASP A 296 -69.98 81.96 103.58
C ASP A 296 -71.06 81.77 104.65
N MET A 297 -71.13 80.60 105.29
CA MET A 297 -71.96 80.35 106.48
C MET A 297 -71.56 81.22 107.68
N TYR A 298 -70.26 81.49 107.87
CA TYR A 298 -69.78 82.32 108.98
C TYR A 298 -69.98 83.82 108.74
N ASN A 299 -69.93 84.27 107.47
CA ASN A 299 -70.24 85.64 107.06
C ASN A 299 -71.76 85.93 106.95
N ALA A 300 -72.61 84.91 107.13
CA ALA A 300 -74.07 85.02 107.12
C ALA A 300 -74.69 85.16 108.53
N TYR A 301 -73.87 85.34 109.58
CA TYR A 301 -74.28 85.63 110.96
C TYR A 301 -73.96 87.06 111.37
#